data_AF-A0A8G1R364-F1
#
_entry.id   AF-A0A8G1R364-F1
#
_cell.length_a   1.000
_cell.length_b   1.000
_cell.length_c   1.000
_cell.angle_alpha   90.00
_cell.angle_beta   90.00
_cell.angle_gamma   90.00
#
_symmetry.space_group_name_H-M   'P 1'
#
loop_
_entity.id
_entity.type
_entity.pdbx_description
1 polymer ?
#
loop_
_entity_poly.entity_id
_entity_poly.type
_entity_poly.pdbx_seq_one_letter_code
_entity_poly.pdbx_strand_id
1 'polypeptide(L)'
;MPPLPPRTASITRITNETKIQISLSLDGGILPPYEPCSHFPAPSDPAEAEASKKGIIPNKASPHATQFTPTQQITINTGIGFLDHMLHALAKHGGWSLAVRAKGDLFKRKEK
;
A
#
# COMPACT_ATOMS: atom_id res chain seq x y z
N MET A 1 -2.77 -16.34 29.44
CA MET A 1 -2.18 -15.06 28.99
C MET A 1 -3.03 -14.56 27.83
N PRO A 2 -3.55 -13.32 27.85
CA PRO A 2 -4.27 -12.79 26.71
C PRO A 2 -3.31 -12.65 25.49
N PRO A 3 -3.79 -12.83 24.26
CA PRO A 3 -2.98 -12.62 23.07
C PRO A 3 -2.49 -11.17 23.02
N LEU A 4 -1.24 -10.97 22.59
CA LEU A 4 -0.68 -9.63 22.43
C LEU A 4 -1.44 -8.88 21.33
N PRO A 5 -1.63 -7.55 21.47
CA PRO A 5 -2.27 -6.76 20.45
C PRO A 5 -1.45 -6.81 19.14
N PRO A 6 -2.12 -6.80 17.98
CA PRO A 6 -1.45 -6.84 16.69
C PRO A 6 -0.59 -5.58 16.49
N ARG A 7 0.61 -5.76 15.94
CA ARG A 7 1.58 -4.68 15.70
C ARG A 7 1.33 -4.05 14.34
N THR A 8 0.21 -3.34 14.24
CA THR A 8 -0.24 -2.70 13.01
C THR A 8 -0.23 -1.17 13.14
N ALA A 9 0.07 -0.48 12.04
CA ALA A 9 0.02 0.97 11.96
C ALA A 9 -0.42 1.40 10.57
N SER A 10 -1.28 2.42 10.51
CA SER A 10 -1.67 3.10 9.28
C SER A 10 -1.35 4.58 9.40
N ILE A 11 -0.66 5.13 8.41
CA ILE A 11 -0.22 6.53 8.38
C ILE A 11 -0.65 7.14 7.07
N THR A 12 -1.30 8.30 7.16
CA THR A 12 -1.64 9.16 6.03
C THR A 12 -0.87 10.47 6.19
N ARG A 13 -0.04 10.82 5.20
CA ARG A 13 0.72 12.07 5.17
C ARG A 13 0.38 12.85 3.90
N ILE A 14 -0.10 14.07 4.08
CA ILE A 14 -0.50 14.95 2.98
C ILE A 14 0.31 16.24 3.11
N THR A 15 1.16 16.51 2.12
CA THR A 15 1.91 17.76 2.00
C THR A 15 1.69 18.38 0.62
N ASN A 16 2.19 19.59 0.40
CA ASN A 16 2.10 20.26 -0.90
C ASN A 16 2.80 19.45 -2.01
N GLU A 17 3.92 18.80 -1.71
CA GLU A 17 4.71 18.02 -2.68
C GLU A 17 4.23 16.57 -2.85
N THR A 18 3.89 15.91 -1.74
CA THR A 18 3.64 14.47 -1.75
C THR A 18 2.44 14.11 -0.89
N LYS A 19 1.67 13.13 -1.38
CA LYS A 19 0.56 12.53 -0.65
C LYS A 19 0.86 11.04 -0.56
N ILE A 20 0.99 10.55 0.66
CA ILE A 20 1.49 9.21 0.94
C ILE A 20 0.54 8.55 1.93
N GLN A 21 0.24 7.28 1.69
CA GLN A 21 -0.43 6.45 2.66
C GLN A 21 0.26 5.11 2.77
N ILE A 22 0.46 4.70 4.02
CA ILE A 22 1.19 3.49 4.38
C ILE A 22 0.32 2.71 5.35
N SER A 23 0.20 1.41 5.14
CA SER A 23 -0.30 0.46 6.12
C SER A 23 0.73 -0.64 6.32
N LEU A 24 1.08 -0.90 7.58
CA LEU A 24 2.11 -1.83 7.98
C LEU A 24 1.57 -2.78 9.05
N SER A 25 1.87 -4.07 8.90
CA SER A 25 1.73 -5.09 9.93
C SER A 25 3.07 -5.81 10.10
N LEU A 26 3.62 -5.76 11.31
CA LEU A 26 4.88 -6.46 11.63
C LEU A 26 4.68 -7.97 11.85
N ASP A 27 3.44 -8.40 12.07
CA ASP A 27 3.07 -9.81 12.28
C ASP A 27 2.68 -10.50 10.97
N GLY A 28 2.71 -9.78 9.84
CA GLY A 28 2.20 -10.27 8.56
C GLY A 28 0.68 -10.28 8.51
N GLY A 29 0.13 -11.19 7.70
CA GLY A 29 -1.31 -11.40 7.54
C GLY A 29 -2.00 -10.39 6.63
N ILE A 30 -3.34 -10.34 6.74
CA ILE A 30 -4.18 -9.45 5.95
C ILE A 30 -4.07 -8.03 6.49
N LEU A 31 -3.79 -7.07 5.61
CA LEU A 31 -3.75 -5.67 6.01
C LEU A 31 -5.14 -5.07 6.09
N PRO A 32 -5.40 -4.21 7.10
CA PRO A 32 -6.60 -3.42 7.12
C PRO A 32 -6.61 -2.47 5.91
N PRO A 33 -7.79 -2.11 5.40
CA PRO A 33 -7.88 -1.21 4.27
C PRO A 33 -7.36 0.19 4.63
N TYR A 34 -6.93 0.92 3.59
CA TYR A 34 -6.55 2.31 3.74
C TYR A 34 -7.73 3.16 4.22
N GLU A 35 -7.46 4.12 5.10
CA GLU A 35 -8.45 5.15 5.40
C GLU A 35 -8.75 5.97 4.14
N PRO A 36 -10.04 6.26 3.87
CA PRO A 36 -10.41 7.08 2.72
C PRO A 36 -9.86 8.49 2.91
N CYS A 37 -9.23 9.03 1.86
CA CYS A 37 -8.77 10.41 1.86
C CYS A 37 -9.05 11.07 0.51
N SER A 38 -9.17 12.39 0.49
CA SER A 38 -9.51 13.17 -0.71
C SER A 38 -8.56 12.95 -1.90
N HIS A 39 -7.31 12.57 -1.62
CA HIS A 39 -6.26 12.39 -2.63
C HIS A 39 -6.16 10.96 -3.16
N PHE A 40 -6.72 10.00 -2.42
CA PHE A 40 -6.82 8.60 -2.82
C PHE A 40 -8.25 8.12 -2.60
N PRO A 41 -9.18 8.50 -3.51
CA PRO A 41 -10.56 8.08 -3.41
C PRO A 41 -10.69 6.55 -3.48
N ALA A 42 -11.78 6.03 -2.95
CA ALA A 42 -12.13 4.63 -3.15
C ALA A 42 -12.30 4.36 -4.67
N PRO A 43 -12.00 3.13 -5.13
CA PRO A 43 -12.25 2.75 -6.52
C PRO A 43 -13.70 3.03 -6.92
N SER A 44 -13.91 3.55 -8.13
CA SER A 44 -15.25 3.83 -8.67
C SER A 44 -16.03 2.56 -8.99
N ASP A 45 -15.33 1.45 -9.23
CA ASP A 45 -15.96 0.16 -9.51
C ASP A 45 -16.49 -0.47 -8.22
N PRO A 46 -17.79 -0.86 -8.16
CA PRO A 46 -18.42 -1.37 -6.95
C PRO A 46 -17.75 -2.63 -6.37
N ALA A 47 -17.23 -3.49 -7.26
CA ALA A 47 -16.53 -4.71 -6.88
C ALA A 47 -15.18 -4.43 -6.19
N GLU A 48 -14.44 -3.42 -6.68
CA GLU A 48 -13.17 -2.98 -6.07
C GLU A 48 -13.42 -2.18 -4.79
N ALA A 49 -14.54 -1.45 -4.70
CA ALA A 49 -14.93 -0.76 -3.48
C ALA A 49 -15.30 -1.74 -2.35
N GLU A 50 -15.97 -2.86 -2.66
CA GLU A 50 -16.29 -3.89 -1.67
C GLU A 50 -15.03 -4.65 -1.20
N ALA A 51 -14.14 -5.00 -2.13
CA ALA A 51 -12.87 -5.63 -1.79
C ALA A 51 -11.97 -4.68 -0.96
N SER A 52 -12.03 -3.37 -1.20
CA SER A 52 -11.32 -2.36 -0.41
C SER A 52 -11.88 -2.18 0.99
N LYS A 53 -13.06 -2.74 1.30
CA LYS A 53 -13.58 -2.80 2.68
C LYS A 53 -13.06 -4.02 3.44
N LYS A 54 -12.65 -5.07 2.73
CA LYS A 54 -12.19 -6.36 3.30
C LYS A 54 -10.67 -6.46 3.43
N GLY A 55 -9.92 -5.59 2.78
CA GLY A 55 -8.46 -5.51 2.88
C GLY A 55 -7.86 -4.64 1.77
N ILE A 56 -6.55 -4.73 1.59
CA ILE A 56 -5.85 -3.97 0.55
C ILE A 56 -5.83 -4.74 -0.77
N ILE A 57 -6.27 -4.09 -1.84
CA ILE A 57 -6.27 -4.66 -3.20
C ILE A 57 -4.97 -4.28 -3.92
N PRO A 58 -4.36 -5.19 -4.70
CA PRO A 58 -3.31 -4.82 -5.66
C PRO A 58 -3.84 -3.81 -6.69
N ASN A 59 -3.07 -2.75 -6.92
CA ASN A 59 -3.37 -1.86 -8.05
C ASN A 59 -3.00 -2.58 -9.35
N LYS A 60 -3.98 -2.76 -10.25
CA LYS A 60 -3.82 -3.42 -11.56
C LYS A 60 -2.73 -2.76 -12.43
N ALA A 61 -2.42 -1.48 -12.20
CA ALA A 61 -1.44 -0.71 -12.94
C ALA A 61 0.03 -0.87 -12.46
N SER A 62 0.30 -1.67 -11.42
CA SER A 62 1.65 -1.79 -10.83
C SER A 62 2.06 -3.26 -10.64
N PRO A 63 2.47 -3.96 -11.71
CA PRO A 63 2.72 -5.40 -11.66
C PRO A 63 4.04 -5.78 -10.97
N HIS A 64 4.97 -4.83 -10.75
CA HIS A 64 6.36 -5.17 -10.42
C HIS A 64 6.68 -5.32 -8.92
N ALA A 65 5.82 -4.85 -8.01
CA ALA A 65 6.08 -4.85 -6.57
C ALA A 65 4.86 -5.29 -5.75
N THR A 66 4.12 -6.28 -6.25
CA THR A 66 2.95 -6.85 -5.59
C THR A 66 3.14 -8.33 -5.26
N GLN A 67 2.79 -8.74 -4.05
CA GLN A 67 2.76 -10.13 -3.62
C GLN A 67 1.60 -10.32 -2.65
N PHE A 68 0.73 -11.27 -2.95
CA PHE A 68 -0.38 -11.64 -2.08
C PHE A 68 -0.27 -13.12 -1.77
N THR A 69 -0.02 -13.41 -0.51
CA THR A 69 0.08 -14.76 0.03
C THR A 69 -0.76 -14.84 1.30
N PRO A 70 -1.17 -16.04 1.76
CA PRO A 70 -1.91 -16.19 3.01
C PRO A 70 -1.16 -15.61 4.23
N THR A 71 0.17 -15.56 4.16
CA THR A 71 1.04 -15.11 5.25
C THR A 71 1.43 -13.63 5.15
N GLN A 72 1.50 -13.07 3.95
CA GLN A 72 1.96 -11.69 3.71
C GLN A 72 1.22 -11.04 2.55
N GLN A 73 0.86 -9.77 2.73
CA GLN A 73 0.33 -8.90 1.69
C GLN A 73 1.27 -7.72 1.48
N ILE A 74 1.86 -7.63 0.29
CA ILE A 74 2.81 -6.58 -0.06
C ILE A 74 2.31 -5.92 -1.34
N THR A 75 2.09 -4.61 -1.29
CA THR A 75 1.70 -3.83 -2.47
C THR A 75 2.31 -2.44 -2.38
N ILE A 76 3.18 -2.12 -3.33
CA ILE A 76 3.99 -0.91 -3.26
C ILE A 76 3.86 -0.17 -4.57
N ASN A 77 3.43 1.08 -4.47
CA ASN A 77 3.34 2.00 -5.58
C ASN A 77 3.77 3.39 -5.11
N THR A 78 5.03 3.70 -5.34
CA THR A 78 5.59 5.03 -5.08
C THR A 78 5.72 5.87 -6.36
N GLY A 79 5.62 5.24 -7.53
CA GLY A 79 5.89 5.83 -8.83
C GLY A 79 7.37 5.78 -9.24
N ILE A 80 8.26 5.23 -8.39
CA ILE A 80 9.68 5.00 -8.67
C ILE A 80 9.95 3.51 -8.60
N GLY A 81 10.13 2.86 -9.76
CA GLY A 81 10.21 1.39 -9.84
C GLY A 81 11.34 0.76 -9.03
N PHE A 82 12.51 1.40 -8.95
CA PHE A 82 13.61 0.89 -8.14
C PHE A 82 13.29 0.93 -6.63
N LEU A 83 12.69 2.03 -6.16
CA LEU A 83 12.25 2.15 -4.76
C LEU A 83 11.17 1.14 -4.42
N ASP A 84 10.21 0.94 -5.34
CA ASP A 84 9.15 -0.06 -5.19
C ASP A 84 9.75 -1.46 -4.98
N HIS A 85 10.77 -1.81 -5.76
CA HIS A 85 11.48 -3.08 -5.63
C HIS A 85 12.25 -3.21 -4.30
N MET A 86 12.94 -2.16 -3.86
CA MET A 86 13.68 -2.18 -2.58
C MET A 86 12.74 -2.36 -1.38
N LEU A 87 11.63 -1.61 -1.35
CA LEU A 87 10.66 -1.73 -0.27
C LEU A 87 9.94 -3.09 -0.29
N HIS A 88 9.77 -3.68 -1.47
CA HIS A 88 9.18 -5.00 -1.62
C HIS A 88 10.10 -6.06 -1.00
N ALA A 89 11.39 -6.03 -1.32
CA ALA A 89 12.39 -6.90 -0.73
C ALA A 89 12.45 -6.74 0.79
N LEU A 90 12.42 -5.50 1.29
CA LEU A 90 12.38 -5.20 2.73
C LEU A 90 11.19 -5.88 3.43
N ALA A 91 9.98 -5.69 2.91
CA ALA A 91 8.78 -6.29 3.50
C ALA A 91 8.80 -7.82 3.42
N LYS A 92 9.25 -8.36 2.28
CA LYS A 92 9.34 -9.81 2.04
C LYS A 92 10.25 -10.49 3.06
N HIS A 93 11.47 -9.99 3.20
CA HIS A 93 12.47 -10.58 4.10
C HIS A 93 12.25 -10.20 5.57
N GLY A 94 11.56 -9.10 5.84
CA GLY A 94 11.18 -8.67 7.19
C GLY A 94 10.02 -9.46 7.81
N GLY A 95 9.29 -10.27 7.03
CA GLY A 95 8.11 -10.95 7.54
C GLY A 95 6.84 -10.09 7.53
N TRP A 96 6.87 -8.90 6.92
CA TRP A 96 5.82 -7.90 7.09
C TRP A 96 4.76 -7.98 6.00
N SER A 97 3.57 -7.51 6.34
CA SER A 97 2.62 -7.06 5.34
C SER A 97 2.76 -5.55 5.24
N LEU A 98 3.03 -5.05 4.04
CA LEU A 98 3.29 -3.64 3.77
C LEU A 98 2.52 -3.19 2.54
N ALA A 99 1.73 -2.14 2.72
CA ALA A 99 1.05 -1.48 1.63
C ALA A 99 1.43 -0.01 1.59
N VAL A 100 1.94 0.45 0.46
CA VAL A 100 2.38 1.83 0.24
C VAL A 100 1.76 2.36 -1.04
N ARG A 101 1.09 3.50 -0.92
CA ARG A 101 0.68 4.31 -2.06
C ARG A 101 1.22 5.73 -1.91
N ALA A 102 1.95 6.21 -2.90
CA ALA A 102 2.40 7.59 -2.94
C ALA A 102 2.03 8.23 -4.28
N LYS A 103 1.61 9.49 -4.20
CA LYS A 103 1.39 10.37 -5.33
C LYS A 103 2.13 11.66 -5.03
N GLY A 104 3.13 11.96 -5.84
CA GLY A 104 3.90 13.19 -5.73
C GLY A 104 4.14 13.80 -7.09
N ASP A 105 4.77 14.97 -7.08
CA ASP A 105 5.15 15.72 -8.27
C ASP A 105 6.39 15.10 -8.93
N LEU A 106 6.22 13.88 -9.46
CA LEU A 106 7.21 13.29 -10.34
C LEU A 106 7.26 14.14 -11.61
N PHE A 107 8.45 14.64 -11.96
CA PHE A 107 8.68 15.36 -13.22
C PHE A 107 8.52 14.40 -14.39
N LYS A 108 7.28 14.09 -14.76
CA LYS A 108 6.98 13.42 -16.02
C LYS A 108 7.06 14.50 -17.08
N ARG A 109 8.13 14.47 -17.89
CA ARG A 109 8.16 15.17 -19.19
C ARG A 109 6.86 14.80 -19.89
N LYS A 110 5.94 15.77 -20.04
CA LYS A 110 4.75 15.55 -20.86
C LYS A 110 5.26 15.19 -22.24
N GLU A 111 4.98 13.96 -22.66
CA GLU A 111 5.13 13.55 -24.04
C GLU A 111 4.25 14.52 -24.84
N LYS A 112 4.89 15.24 -25.77
CA LYS A 112 4.24 16.18 -26.69
C LYS A 112 3.52 15.40 -27.77
#